data_AF-A0A5S6Q4T7-F1
#
_entry.id   AF-A0A5S6Q4T7-F1
#
_cell.length_a   1.000
_cell.length_b   1.000
_cell.length_c   1.000
_cell.angle_alpha   90.00
_cell.angle_beta   90.00
_cell.angle_gamma   90.00
#
_symmetry.space_group_name_H-M   'P 1'
#
loop_
_entity.id
_entity.type
_entity.pdbx_description
1 polymer ?
#
loop_
_entity_poly.entity_id
_entity_poly.type
_entity_poly.pdbx_seq_one_letter_code
_entity_poly.pdbx_strand_id
1 'polypeptide(L)'
;MGIPYDMGSVMHYGPTAFSKDYKLFTIVTLNKGYQRTIGQREAPSFLDLALINRAYCSDKCSKLPCENGGYTHPRYCDRCLCPAGLGGPYCKENEPSKESSCGGVLKAAVFSNWTVISSPDYPKPFRKGQRCSWVIKGDPGTRLFVEFIEKFSMSCSETCEDYVEVKSGSDLRSTGMRYCCSAELPKSVIWADDNLLVIIFNAASDSGYFGFKARVQQYGESTRPFTAIGTTHEPTSMTTNLCKQIVEPAVPEWSVWSSWSTCSRECGACGLETRLRSCSGPSSLCQGESYQHRRCNAIPCIGRATCSDALFLDQPCSHNSMQICSSIDSKSRPCEFSSCCKPYEPVRGRCQLRQGFSGDTL
;
A
#
# COMPACT_ATOMS: atom_id res chain seq x y z
N MET A 1 4.70 -0.38 -24.68
CA MET A 1 3.76 -1.53 -24.72
C MET A 1 2.54 -1.38 -23.81
N GLY A 2 2.37 -0.28 -23.05
CA GLY A 2 1.15 -0.03 -22.27
C GLY A 2 0.90 -0.96 -21.07
N ILE A 3 1.93 -1.69 -20.62
CA ILE A 3 1.90 -2.49 -19.39
C ILE A 3 2.44 -1.60 -18.25
N PRO A 4 1.72 -1.43 -17.13
CA PRO A 4 2.17 -0.60 -16.02
C PRO A 4 3.37 -1.22 -15.31
N TYR A 5 4.09 -0.39 -14.57
CA TYR A 5 5.20 -0.83 -13.74
C TYR A 5 4.70 -1.63 -12.52
N ASP A 6 5.34 -2.75 -12.22
CA ASP A 6 5.02 -3.60 -11.06
C ASP A 6 6.09 -3.44 -9.98
N MET A 7 5.69 -3.02 -8.77
CA MET A 7 6.59 -2.87 -7.63
C MET A 7 7.17 -4.21 -7.16
N GLY A 8 6.46 -5.31 -7.39
CA GLY A 8 6.95 -6.65 -7.15
C GLY A 8 7.78 -7.22 -8.31
N SER A 9 8.18 -6.42 -9.30
CA SER A 9 9.07 -6.90 -10.36
C SER A 9 10.41 -7.35 -9.80
N VAL A 10 10.93 -8.47 -10.30
CA VAL A 10 12.28 -8.97 -9.96
C VAL A 10 13.37 -7.98 -10.39
N MET A 11 13.05 -7.10 -11.34
CA MET A 11 13.93 -6.04 -11.83
C MET A 11 13.94 -4.81 -10.91
N HIS A 12 13.03 -4.72 -9.93
CA HIS A 12 13.07 -3.65 -8.93
C HIS A 12 14.20 -3.93 -7.92
N TYR A 13 15.02 -2.93 -7.65
CA TYR A 13 16.01 -2.99 -6.57
C TYR A 13 15.35 -3.06 -5.19
N GLY A 14 15.99 -3.74 -4.24
CA GLY A 14 15.54 -3.76 -2.86
C GLY A 14 15.71 -2.42 -2.15
N PRO A 15 15.06 -2.25 -0.99
CA PRO A 15 15.00 -0.97 -0.30
C PRO A 15 16.38 -0.49 0.21
N THR A 16 17.31 -1.41 0.46
CA THR A 16 18.68 -1.12 0.92
C THR A 16 19.72 -1.13 -0.21
N ALA A 17 19.31 -1.30 -1.47
CA ALA A 17 20.24 -1.36 -2.58
C ALA A 17 21.10 -0.10 -2.63
N PHE A 18 22.41 -0.24 -2.82
CA PHE A 18 23.38 0.88 -2.77
C PHE A 18 23.56 1.51 -1.38
N SER A 19 23.06 0.88 -0.32
CA SER A 19 23.37 1.27 1.07
C SER A 19 24.79 0.85 1.45
N LYS A 20 25.45 1.67 2.28
CA LYS A 20 26.78 1.37 2.83
C LYS A 20 26.75 0.35 3.98
N ASP A 21 25.63 0.27 4.70
CA ASP A 21 25.51 -0.52 5.93
C ASP A 21 24.36 -1.55 5.92
N TYR A 22 23.62 -1.66 4.81
CA TYR A 22 22.42 -2.51 4.63
C TYR A 22 21.31 -2.30 5.67
N LYS A 23 21.43 -1.31 6.57
CA LYS A 23 20.43 -0.97 7.58
C LYS A 23 19.61 0.25 7.16
N LEU A 24 20.19 1.10 6.30
CA LEU A 24 19.52 2.27 5.77
C LEU A 24 18.79 1.95 4.46
N PHE A 25 17.51 2.35 4.41
CA PHE A 25 16.76 2.38 3.16
C PHE A 25 17.22 3.57 2.32
N THR A 26 17.77 3.26 1.15
CA THR A 26 18.21 4.20 0.11
C THR A 26 17.14 4.37 -0.97
N ILE A 27 16.26 3.39 -1.11
CA ILE A 27 15.11 3.42 -2.02
C ILE A 27 13.83 3.37 -1.19
N VAL A 28 13.07 4.46 -1.23
CA VAL A 28 11.85 4.62 -0.45
C VAL A 28 10.66 4.79 -1.39
N THR A 29 9.67 3.93 -1.22
CA THR A 29 8.41 3.97 -1.95
C THR A 29 7.58 5.18 -1.53
N LEU A 30 6.90 5.82 -2.49
CA LEU A 30 5.99 6.93 -2.21
C LEU A 30 4.84 6.49 -1.30
N ASN A 31 4.24 5.33 -1.62
CA ASN A 31 3.31 4.65 -0.74
C ASN A 31 4.06 3.62 0.10
N LYS A 32 4.17 3.90 1.40
CA LYS A 32 4.90 3.08 2.38
C LYS A 32 4.42 1.62 2.46
N GLY A 33 3.18 1.32 2.07
CA GLY A 33 2.68 -0.06 2.02
C GLY A 33 3.43 -0.95 1.03
N TYR A 34 4.09 -0.36 0.03
CA TYR A 34 4.91 -1.09 -0.95
C TYR A 34 6.37 -1.23 -0.53
N GLN A 35 6.78 -0.64 0.60
CA GLN A 35 8.20 -0.57 0.99
C GLN A 35 8.84 -1.95 1.12
N ARG A 36 8.05 -2.96 1.55
CA ARG A 36 8.50 -4.34 1.69
C ARG A 36 8.12 -5.24 0.51
N THR A 37 7.48 -4.69 -0.52
CA THR A 37 7.17 -5.38 -1.77
C THR A 37 8.37 -5.36 -2.73
N ILE A 38 9.08 -4.22 -2.79
CA ILE A 38 10.19 -4.02 -3.72
C ILE A 38 11.40 -4.90 -3.38
N GLY A 39 12.17 -5.31 -4.38
CA GLY A 39 13.41 -6.08 -4.18
C GLY A 39 13.25 -7.58 -4.10
N GLN A 40 12.04 -8.11 -4.29
CA GLN A 40 11.81 -9.56 -4.26
C GLN A 40 12.61 -10.28 -5.35
N ARG A 41 13.03 -11.52 -5.09
CA ARG A 41 13.84 -12.35 -5.99
C ARG A 41 13.29 -13.77 -6.19
N GLU A 42 12.03 -14.00 -5.80
CA GLU A 42 11.40 -15.31 -5.88
C GLU A 42 11.09 -15.71 -7.33
N ALA A 43 10.43 -14.83 -8.08
CA ALA A 43 10.08 -15.05 -9.48
C ALA A 43 9.73 -13.72 -10.18
N PRO A 44 9.75 -13.63 -11.52
CA PRO A 44 9.19 -12.49 -12.23
C PRO A 44 7.73 -12.26 -11.84
N SER A 45 7.33 -10.99 -11.72
CA SER A 45 5.94 -10.63 -11.40
C SER A 45 4.99 -11.02 -12.53
N PHE A 46 3.69 -11.03 -12.26
CA PHE A 46 2.68 -11.35 -13.26
C PHE A 46 2.80 -10.43 -14.50
N LEU A 47 3.06 -9.14 -14.29
CA LEU A 47 3.22 -8.17 -15.37
C LEU A 47 4.56 -8.31 -16.11
N ASP A 48 5.63 -8.73 -15.44
CA ASP A 48 6.89 -9.09 -16.11
C ASP A 48 6.66 -10.27 -17.07
N LEU A 49 5.97 -11.32 -16.60
CA LEU A 49 5.63 -12.47 -17.43
C LEU A 49 4.68 -12.10 -18.57
N ALA A 50 3.73 -11.19 -18.34
CA ALA A 50 2.84 -10.69 -19.39
C ALA A 50 3.61 -9.95 -20.49
N LEU A 51 4.62 -9.15 -20.11
CA LEU A 51 5.49 -8.46 -21.05
C LEU A 51 6.33 -9.45 -21.87
N ILE A 52 6.93 -10.45 -21.23
CA ILE A 52 7.68 -11.53 -21.89
C ILE A 52 6.78 -12.32 -22.84
N ASN A 53 5.59 -12.74 -22.37
CA ASN A 53 4.63 -13.49 -23.18
C ASN A 53 4.22 -12.71 -24.43
N ARG A 54 3.96 -11.41 -24.28
CA ARG A 54 3.62 -10.53 -25.41
C ARG A 54 4.76 -10.38 -26.41
N ALA A 55 6.00 -10.33 -25.94
CA ALA A 55 7.18 -10.18 -26.80
C ALA A 55 7.54 -11.47 -27.54
N TYR A 56 7.40 -12.63 -26.91
CA TYR A 56 8.02 -13.87 -27.41
C TYR A 56 7.06 -15.04 -27.67
N CYS A 57 5.84 -15.03 -27.11
CA CYS A 57 4.95 -16.19 -27.10
C CYS A 57 3.54 -15.90 -27.64
N SER A 58 3.32 -14.70 -28.19
CA SER A 58 1.98 -14.25 -28.64
C SER A 58 1.38 -15.07 -29.78
N ASP A 59 2.22 -15.81 -30.52
CA ASP A 59 1.88 -16.70 -31.63
C ASP A 59 1.62 -18.15 -31.22
N LYS A 60 1.93 -18.54 -29.98
CA LYS A 60 1.91 -19.96 -29.55
C LYS A 60 0.52 -20.51 -29.29
N CYS A 61 -0.37 -19.69 -28.77
CA CYS A 61 -1.72 -20.10 -28.39
C CYS A 61 -2.75 -19.14 -28.97
N SER A 62 -3.94 -19.68 -29.29
CA SER A 62 -5.10 -18.85 -29.55
C SER A 62 -5.51 -18.07 -28.30
N LYS A 63 -6.03 -16.86 -28.48
CA LYS A 63 -6.48 -16.03 -27.35
C LYS A 63 -7.72 -16.63 -26.72
N LEU A 64 -7.65 -16.86 -25.41
CA LEU A 64 -8.79 -17.26 -24.58
C LEU A 64 -9.46 -16.00 -23.99
N PRO A 65 -10.75 -16.09 -23.60
CA PRO A 65 -11.48 -15.01 -22.93
C PRO A 65 -11.05 -14.90 -21.45
N CYS A 66 -9.78 -14.58 -21.22
CA CYS A 66 -9.23 -14.39 -19.88
C CYS A 66 -9.74 -13.09 -19.26
N GLU A 67 -10.09 -13.14 -17.98
CA GLU A 67 -10.69 -12.00 -17.27
C GLU A 67 -9.79 -11.49 -16.15
N ASN A 68 -10.18 -10.38 -15.53
CA ASN A 68 -9.41 -9.72 -14.46
C ASN A 68 -7.93 -9.47 -14.82
N GLY A 69 -7.67 -9.22 -16.10
CA GLY A 69 -6.32 -8.95 -16.59
C GLY A 69 -5.44 -10.19 -16.83
N GLY A 70 -6.02 -11.39 -16.75
CA GLY A 70 -5.39 -12.64 -17.18
C GLY A 70 -5.06 -12.69 -18.68
N TYR A 71 -4.24 -13.65 -19.08
CA TYR A 71 -3.92 -13.91 -20.49
C TYR A 71 -3.72 -15.41 -20.76
N THR A 72 -3.86 -15.86 -22.02
CA THR A 72 -3.69 -17.29 -22.36
C THR A 72 -2.33 -17.80 -21.91
N HIS A 73 -2.30 -18.92 -21.19
CA HIS A 73 -1.05 -19.49 -20.71
C HIS A 73 -0.21 -19.97 -21.90
N PRO A 74 1.03 -19.46 -22.10
CA PRO A 74 1.81 -19.70 -23.32
C PRO A 74 2.21 -21.17 -23.56
N ARG A 75 2.26 -21.96 -22.48
CA ARG A 75 2.53 -23.40 -22.53
C ARG A 75 1.27 -24.28 -22.51
N TYR A 76 0.14 -23.75 -22.02
CA TYR A 76 -1.07 -24.51 -21.74
C TYR A 76 -2.24 -23.76 -22.35
N CYS A 77 -2.45 -23.94 -23.66
CA CYS A 77 -3.36 -23.12 -24.45
C CYS A 77 -4.86 -23.29 -24.12
N ASP A 78 -5.20 -24.15 -23.16
CA ASP A 78 -6.54 -24.47 -22.67
C ASP A 78 -6.93 -23.70 -21.40
N ARG A 79 -6.02 -22.89 -20.84
CA ARG A 79 -6.26 -22.09 -19.63
C ARG A 79 -5.52 -20.75 -19.65
N CYS A 80 -6.01 -19.82 -18.84
CA CYS A 80 -5.38 -18.54 -18.60
C CYS A 80 -4.32 -18.63 -17.49
N LEU A 81 -3.28 -17.81 -17.60
CA LEU A 81 -2.44 -17.43 -16.48
C LEU A 81 -3.11 -16.25 -15.77
N CYS A 82 -3.26 -16.35 -14.45
CA CYS A 82 -4.03 -15.42 -13.65
C CYS A 82 -3.15 -14.56 -12.74
N PRO A 83 -3.55 -13.31 -12.46
CA PRO A 83 -2.93 -12.53 -11.39
C PRO A 83 -3.01 -13.26 -10.05
N ALA A 84 -2.01 -13.05 -9.20
CA ALA A 84 -1.98 -13.63 -7.86
C ALA A 84 -3.27 -13.30 -7.08
N GLY A 85 -3.83 -14.31 -6.43
CA GLY A 85 -5.11 -14.29 -5.72
C GLY A 85 -6.34 -14.65 -6.56
N LEU A 86 -6.20 -14.77 -7.88
CA LEU A 86 -7.24 -15.21 -8.80
C LEU A 86 -6.89 -16.56 -9.44
N GLY A 87 -7.90 -17.31 -9.83
CA GLY A 87 -7.75 -18.66 -10.36
C GLY A 87 -8.88 -19.10 -11.30
N GLY A 88 -8.95 -20.40 -11.53
CA GLY A 88 -9.82 -21.01 -12.53
C GLY A 88 -9.27 -20.88 -13.97
N PRO A 89 -9.90 -21.55 -14.95
CA PRO A 89 -9.41 -21.59 -16.33
C PRO A 89 -9.43 -20.22 -17.02
N TYR A 90 -10.24 -19.27 -16.52
CA TYR A 90 -10.44 -17.94 -17.10
C TYR A 90 -10.14 -16.79 -16.14
N CYS A 91 -9.51 -17.05 -14.98
CA CYS A 91 -9.20 -16.03 -13.97
C CYS A 91 -10.43 -15.36 -13.33
N LYS A 92 -11.56 -16.06 -13.30
CA LYS A 92 -12.82 -15.58 -12.69
C LYS A 92 -13.01 -16.03 -11.25
N GLU A 93 -12.26 -17.04 -10.84
CA GLU A 93 -12.41 -17.70 -9.55
C GLU A 93 -11.34 -17.20 -8.57
N ASN A 94 -11.47 -17.58 -7.30
CA ASN A 94 -10.45 -17.33 -6.29
C ASN A 94 -9.28 -18.31 -6.47
N GLU A 95 -8.05 -17.86 -6.24
CA GLU A 95 -6.91 -18.78 -6.16
C GLU A 95 -7.13 -19.79 -5.02
N PRO A 96 -7.04 -21.11 -5.27
CA PRO A 96 -7.23 -22.10 -4.22
C PRO A 96 -6.13 -21.99 -3.17
N SER A 97 -6.47 -22.26 -1.91
CA SER A 97 -5.48 -22.33 -0.83
C SER A 97 -4.50 -23.48 -1.04
N LYS A 98 -3.28 -23.28 -0.54
CA LYS A 98 -2.22 -24.29 -0.55
C LYS A 98 -1.89 -24.68 0.89
N GLU A 99 -1.80 -25.99 1.16
CA GLU A 99 -1.50 -26.56 2.48
C GLU A 99 -2.38 -26.01 3.63
N SER A 100 -3.60 -25.53 3.32
CA SER A 100 -4.51 -24.91 4.28
C SER A 100 -5.95 -24.86 3.78
N SER A 101 -6.91 -24.64 4.67
CA SER A 101 -8.35 -24.47 4.41
C SER A 101 -8.83 -23.01 4.53
N CYS A 102 -7.90 -22.05 4.58
CA CYS A 102 -8.18 -20.62 4.57
C CYS A 102 -8.54 -20.10 3.16
N GLY A 103 -8.90 -18.81 3.07
CA GLY A 103 -9.19 -18.15 1.79
C GLY A 103 -10.66 -18.20 1.39
N GLY A 104 -10.93 -17.92 0.12
CA GLY A 104 -12.24 -18.00 -0.51
C GLY A 104 -12.83 -16.64 -0.90
N VAL A 105 -14.00 -16.69 -1.52
CA VAL A 105 -14.75 -15.48 -1.90
C VAL A 105 -15.64 -15.07 -0.73
N LEU A 106 -15.41 -13.87 -0.18
CA LEU A 106 -16.16 -13.34 0.94
C LEU A 106 -16.96 -12.11 0.55
N LYS A 107 -18.09 -11.87 1.21
CA LYS A 107 -18.80 -10.60 1.15
C LYS A 107 -18.32 -9.70 2.29
N ALA A 108 -18.02 -8.44 2.00
CA ALA A 108 -17.70 -7.45 3.02
C ALA A 108 -18.95 -7.12 3.85
N ALA A 109 -18.81 -7.14 5.17
CA ALA A 109 -19.90 -6.80 6.07
C ALA A 109 -20.20 -5.29 5.98
N VAL A 110 -21.49 -4.95 6.13
CA VAL A 110 -21.97 -3.58 6.29
C VAL A 110 -21.87 -3.17 7.75
N PHE A 111 -21.67 -1.88 8.02
CA PHE A 111 -21.76 -1.32 9.38
C PHE A 111 -23.06 -1.75 10.10
N SER A 112 -23.01 -2.16 11.37
CA SER A 112 -21.88 -2.16 12.32
C SER A 112 -21.08 -3.48 12.37
N ASN A 113 -21.31 -4.41 11.44
CA ASN A 113 -20.67 -5.71 11.42
C ASN A 113 -19.33 -5.71 10.69
N TRP A 114 -18.54 -6.77 10.90
CA TRP A 114 -17.21 -6.94 10.31
C TRP A 114 -17.05 -8.32 9.70
N THR A 115 -16.44 -8.39 8.52
CA THR A 115 -15.91 -9.63 7.96
C THR A 115 -14.51 -9.82 8.49
N VAL A 116 -14.25 -10.91 9.20
CA VAL A 116 -12.94 -11.18 9.83
C VAL A 116 -12.21 -12.26 9.06
N ILE A 117 -10.92 -12.03 8.81
CA ILE A 117 -10.00 -13.02 8.23
C ILE A 117 -8.76 -13.13 9.12
N SER A 118 -8.09 -14.28 9.04
CA SER A 118 -6.84 -14.51 9.76
C SER A 118 -5.97 -15.51 9.02
N SER A 119 -4.69 -15.53 9.36
CA SER A 119 -3.81 -16.63 8.98
C SER A 119 -4.37 -17.97 9.48
N PRO A 120 -4.01 -19.09 8.84
CA PRO A 120 -4.35 -20.42 9.33
C PRO A 120 -3.94 -20.60 10.79
N ASP A 121 -4.73 -21.33 11.56
CA ASP A 121 -4.49 -21.68 12.95
C ASP A 121 -4.41 -20.51 13.96
N TYR A 122 -4.56 -19.24 13.53
CA TYR A 122 -4.52 -18.07 14.43
C TYR A 122 -5.46 -18.24 15.64
N PRO A 123 -5.03 -17.98 16.89
CA PRO A 123 -3.78 -17.30 17.29
C PRO A 123 -2.58 -18.23 17.51
N LYS A 124 -2.59 -19.47 16.98
CA LYS A 124 -1.44 -20.38 17.00
C LYS A 124 -0.51 -20.09 15.81
N PRO A 125 0.76 -20.54 15.87
CA PRO A 125 1.69 -20.37 14.76
C PRO A 125 1.20 -20.99 13.45
N PHE A 126 1.40 -20.28 12.35
CA PHE A 126 1.17 -20.82 11.01
C PHE A 126 2.30 -21.78 10.60
N ARG A 127 2.06 -22.57 9.54
CA ARG A 127 3.02 -23.56 9.02
C ARG A 127 3.62 -23.07 7.71
N LYS A 128 4.89 -23.44 7.47
CA LYS A 128 5.56 -23.22 6.19
C LYS A 128 4.79 -23.87 5.04
N GLY A 129 4.74 -23.18 3.90
CA GLY A 129 4.08 -23.63 2.67
C GLY A 129 2.60 -23.25 2.58
N GLN A 130 2.03 -22.71 3.66
CA GLN A 130 0.65 -22.25 3.67
C GLN A 130 0.49 -21.00 2.81
N ARG A 131 -0.50 -21.05 1.91
CA ARG A 131 -0.90 -19.90 1.09
C ARG A 131 -2.41 -19.78 1.07
N CYS A 132 -2.90 -18.58 1.34
CA CYS A 132 -4.32 -18.27 1.32
C CYS A 132 -4.58 -17.11 0.37
N SER A 133 -5.72 -17.13 -0.31
CA SER A 133 -6.23 -15.96 -1.01
C SER A 133 -7.69 -15.74 -0.66
N TRP A 134 -8.02 -14.49 -0.32
CA TRP A 134 -9.38 -14.01 -0.12
C TRP A 134 -9.72 -12.97 -1.17
N VAL A 135 -10.77 -13.22 -1.95
CA VAL A 135 -11.40 -12.23 -2.81
C VAL A 135 -12.62 -11.69 -2.06
N ILE A 136 -12.53 -10.46 -1.58
CA ILE A 136 -13.56 -9.83 -0.75
C ILE A 136 -14.34 -8.83 -1.60
N LYS A 137 -15.65 -9.03 -1.71
CA LYS A 137 -16.55 -8.26 -2.58
C LYS A 137 -17.50 -7.40 -1.73
N GLY A 138 -17.63 -6.12 -2.10
CA GLY A 138 -18.65 -5.19 -1.61
C GLY A 138 -19.84 -5.10 -2.54
N ASP A 139 -20.90 -4.47 -2.06
CA ASP A 139 -22.04 -4.14 -2.89
C ASP A 139 -21.65 -3.05 -3.92
N PRO A 140 -22.30 -2.99 -5.10
CA PRO A 140 -22.03 -1.94 -6.08
C PRO A 140 -22.16 -0.54 -5.47
N GLY A 141 -21.20 0.35 -5.78
CA GLY A 141 -21.17 1.72 -5.23
C GLY A 141 -20.63 1.83 -3.81
N THR A 142 -20.14 0.74 -3.22
CA THR A 142 -19.42 0.76 -1.94
C THR A 142 -17.92 0.70 -2.15
N ARG A 143 -17.15 1.15 -1.16
CA ARG A 143 -15.71 0.94 -1.05
C ARG A 143 -15.40 0.05 0.12
N LEU A 144 -14.40 -0.80 -0.04
CA LEU A 144 -13.94 -1.66 1.04
C LEU A 144 -12.77 -1.03 1.78
N PHE A 145 -12.65 -1.34 3.06
CA PHE A 145 -11.43 -1.05 3.80
C PHE A 145 -11.08 -2.19 4.73
N VAL A 146 -9.78 -2.38 4.95
CA VAL A 146 -9.23 -3.41 5.82
C VAL A 146 -8.39 -2.81 6.94
N GLU A 147 -8.52 -3.39 8.12
CA GLU A 147 -7.77 -3.06 9.32
C GLU A 147 -7.13 -4.32 9.90
N PHE A 148 -5.83 -4.27 10.16
CA PHE A 148 -5.18 -5.30 10.97
C PHE A 148 -5.51 -5.07 12.44
N ILE A 149 -5.92 -6.14 13.12
CA ILE A 149 -6.36 -6.10 14.51
C ILE A 149 -5.57 -7.13 15.32
N GLU A 150 -5.57 -6.94 16.64
CA GLU A 150 -4.88 -7.82 17.57
C GLU A 150 -3.38 -7.97 17.27
N LYS A 151 -2.79 -9.16 17.50
CA LYS A 151 -1.36 -9.40 17.37
C LYS A 151 -1.02 -9.70 15.92
N PHE A 152 -0.11 -8.92 15.35
CA PHE A 152 0.53 -9.22 14.08
C PHE A 152 1.94 -9.75 14.34
N SER A 153 2.21 -10.93 13.80
CA SER A 153 3.43 -11.66 14.06
C SER A 153 3.87 -12.38 12.79
N MET A 154 4.91 -11.86 12.15
CA MET A 154 5.53 -12.44 10.96
C MET A 154 7.02 -12.18 11.00
N SER A 155 7.78 -12.93 10.19
CA SER A 155 9.20 -12.71 9.99
C SER A 155 9.44 -11.29 9.49
N CYS A 156 10.62 -10.75 9.80
CA CYS A 156 10.98 -9.42 9.37
C CYS A 156 12.17 -9.49 8.42
N SER A 157 11.96 -9.00 7.21
CA SER A 157 12.96 -8.89 6.16
C SER A 157 12.75 -7.58 5.41
N GLU A 158 13.78 -7.11 4.71
CA GLU A 158 13.73 -5.90 3.89
C GLU A 158 12.64 -6.01 2.81
N THR A 159 12.59 -7.17 2.17
CA THR A 159 11.53 -7.60 1.26
C THR A 159 10.84 -8.81 1.88
N CYS A 160 9.54 -8.75 2.12
CA CYS A 160 8.83 -9.79 2.84
C CYS A 160 8.80 -11.13 2.07
N GLU A 161 9.21 -12.21 2.73
CA GLU A 161 9.04 -13.59 2.25
C GLU A 161 7.77 -14.23 2.83
N ASP A 162 7.59 -14.09 4.15
CA ASP A 162 6.29 -14.28 4.78
C ASP A 162 5.56 -12.95 4.76
N TYR A 163 4.36 -12.91 4.20
CA TYR A 163 3.62 -11.66 4.09
C TYR A 163 2.11 -11.83 4.10
N VAL A 164 1.45 -10.72 4.43
CA VAL A 164 0.10 -10.42 3.97
C VAL A 164 0.20 -9.40 2.84
N GLU A 165 -0.20 -9.78 1.63
CA GLU A 165 -0.31 -8.89 0.48
C GLU A 165 -1.73 -8.37 0.37
N VAL A 166 -1.89 -7.04 0.28
CA VAL A 166 -3.18 -6.38 0.07
C VAL A 166 -3.16 -5.72 -1.30
N LYS A 167 -3.99 -6.24 -2.21
CA LYS A 167 -4.29 -5.63 -3.50
C LYS A 167 -5.57 -4.80 -3.35
N SER A 168 -5.36 -3.49 -3.21
CA SER A 168 -6.43 -2.49 -3.05
C SER A 168 -6.75 -1.72 -4.32
N GLY A 169 -5.93 -1.88 -5.36
CA GLY A 169 -6.07 -1.18 -6.63
C GLY A 169 -7.20 -1.76 -7.49
N SER A 170 -7.77 -0.92 -8.36
CA SER A 170 -8.73 -1.37 -9.39
C SER A 170 -8.12 -2.38 -10.39
N ASP A 171 -6.81 -2.28 -10.66
CA ASP A 171 -6.05 -3.25 -11.44
C ASP A 171 -5.42 -4.31 -10.53
N LEU A 172 -5.97 -5.53 -10.55
CA LEU A 172 -5.49 -6.65 -9.74
C LEU A 172 -4.24 -7.36 -10.30
N ARG A 173 -3.75 -6.96 -11.48
CA ARG A 173 -2.60 -7.59 -12.13
C ARG A 173 -1.30 -7.35 -11.39
N SER A 174 -1.09 -6.13 -10.91
CA SER A 174 0.13 -5.71 -10.22
C SER A 174 0.26 -6.39 -8.86
N THR A 175 1.49 -6.58 -8.40
CA THR A 175 1.77 -7.00 -7.01
C THR A 175 1.25 -5.94 -6.03
N GLY A 176 0.63 -6.38 -4.94
CA GLY A 176 0.06 -5.51 -3.92
C GLY A 176 1.06 -5.05 -2.84
N MET A 177 0.52 -4.37 -1.82
CA MET A 177 1.26 -3.93 -0.64
C MET A 177 1.54 -5.13 0.28
N ARG A 178 2.81 -5.43 0.55
CA ARG A 178 3.21 -6.54 1.42
C ARG A 178 3.55 -6.06 2.81
N TYR A 179 2.93 -6.71 3.80
CA TYR A 179 3.16 -6.45 5.21
C TYR A 179 3.78 -7.67 5.89
N CYS A 180 4.84 -7.42 6.63
CA CYS A 180 5.53 -8.35 7.52
C CYS A 180 6.16 -7.51 8.65
N CYS A 181 7.03 -8.11 9.47
CA CYS A 181 7.59 -7.50 10.68
C CYS A 181 6.56 -7.24 11.79
N SER A 182 6.72 -7.96 12.90
CA SER A 182 5.85 -7.83 14.09
C SER A 182 5.80 -6.41 14.70
N ALA A 183 6.85 -5.60 14.47
CA ALA A 183 6.95 -4.23 14.98
C ALA A 183 6.30 -3.16 14.08
N GLU A 184 5.89 -3.53 12.86
CA GLU A 184 5.45 -2.59 11.81
C GLU A 184 4.00 -2.86 11.36
N LEU A 185 3.09 -3.06 12.33
CA LEU A 185 1.65 -3.14 12.03
C LEU A 185 1.22 -1.91 11.21
N PRO A 186 0.45 -2.07 10.13
CA PRO A 186 -0.16 -0.94 9.45
C PRO A 186 -1.08 -0.21 10.42
N LYS A 187 -0.63 0.95 10.93
CA LYS A 187 -1.42 1.78 11.84
C LYS A 187 -2.57 2.49 11.13
N SER A 188 -2.54 2.52 9.80
CA SER A 188 -3.53 3.15 8.95
C SER A 188 -4.44 2.11 8.32
N VAL A 189 -5.74 2.44 8.25
CA VAL A 189 -6.73 1.74 7.45
C VAL A 189 -6.33 1.74 5.98
N ILE A 190 -6.48 0.60 5.30
CA ILE A 190 -6.20 0.48 3.86
C ILE A 190 -7.53 0.48 3.12
N TRP A 191 -7.72 1.45 2.22
CA TRP A 191 -8.90 1.58 1.39
C TRP A 191 -8.69 0.95 0.01
N ALA A 192 -9.72 0.28 -0.47
CA ALA A 192 -9.82 -0.14 -1.87
C ALA A 192 -10.23 1.03 -2.76
N ASP A 193 -9.74 1.03 -4.01
CA ASP A 193 -10.15 1.97 -5.04
C ASP A 193 -11.63 1.76 -5.45
N ASP A 194 -12.11 0.53 -5.30
CA ASP A 194 -13.44 0.06 -5.71
C ASP A 194 -14.05 -0.89 -4.65
N ASN A 195 -15.08 -1.65 -5.03
CA ASN A 195 -15.78 -2.62 -4.19
C ASN A 195 -15.09 -4.00 -4.11
N LEU A 196 -13.78 -4.09 -4.38
CA LEU A 196 -13.05 -5.35 -4.44
C LEU A 196 -11.71 -5.24 -3.71
N LEU A 197 -11.41 -6.23 -2.86
CA LEU A 197 -10.11 -6.43 -2.25
C LEU A 197 -9.64 -7.85 -2.53
N VAL A 198 -8.35 -7.99 -2.86
CA VAL A 198 -7.69 -9.30 -2.84
C VAL A 198 -6.61 -9.29 -1.77
N ILE A 199 -6.74 -10.19 -0.79
CA ILE A 199 -5.79 -10.34 0.30
C ILE A 199 -5.15 -11.71 0.17
N ILE A 200 -3.82 -11.76 0.23
CA ILE A 200 -3.05 -12.99 0.05
C ILE A 200 -2.15 -13.17 1.27
N PHE A 201 -2.20 -14.34 1.89
CA PHE A 201 -1.25 -14.74 2.92
C PHE A 201 -0.26 -15.74 2.32
N ASN A 202 1.02 -15.53 2.59
CA ASN A 202 2.10 -16.41 2.16
C ASN A 202 3.01 -16.72 3.35
N ALA A 203 3.23 -18.00 3.63
CA ALA A 203 4.19 -18.49 4.61
C ALA A 203 5.31 -19.27 3.90
N ALA A 204 6.42 -18.60 3.62
CA ALA A 204 7.59 -19.17 2.97
C ALA A 204 8.58 -19.81 3.97
N SER A 205 8.66 -19.29 5.20
CA SER A 205 9.62 -19.72 6.22
C SER A 205 8.97 -20.57 7.33
N ASP A 206 9.79 -21.37 8.01
CA ASP A 206 9.39 -22.13 9.20
C ASP A 206 9.92 -21.40 10.43
N SER A 207 9.08 -20.55 11.02
CA SER A 207 9.56 -19.51 11.94
C SER A 207 8.68 -19.32 13.17
N GLY A 208 7.63 -20.15 13.35
CA GLY A 208 6.82 -20.19 14.56
C GLY A 208 6.05 -18.89 14.85
N TYR A 209 5.90 -18.00 13.88
CA TYR A 209 5.14 -16.76 14.05
C TYR A 209 3.64 -16.99 14.04
N PHE A 210 2.90 -16.15 14.77
CA PHE A 210 1.47 -16.31 15.01
C PHE A 210 0.57 -15.81 13.87
N GLY A 211 1.14 -15.13 12.88
CA GLY A 211 0.44 -14.63 11.71
C GLY A 211 -0.33 -13.34 11.99
N PHE A 212 -1.55 -13.24 11.45
CA PHE A 212 -2.33 -12.00 11.50
C PHE A 212 -3.82 -12.26 11.70
N LYS A 213 -4.51 -11.22 12.15
CA LYS A 213 -5.96 -11.10 12.07
C LYS A 213 -6.31 -9.74 11.49
N ALA A 214 -7.30 -9.70 10.62
CA ALA A 214 -7.78 -8.48 10.01
C ALA A 214 -9.31 -8.48 9.95
N ARG A 215 -9.89 -7.29 9.91
CA ARG A 215 -11.32 -7.06 9.71
C ARG A 215 -11.56 -6.16 8.51
N VAL A 216 -12.61 -6.44 7.77
CA VAL A 216 -12.99 -5.76 6.54
C VAL A 216 -14.45 -5.32 6.66
N GLN A 217 -14.73 -4.12 6.20
CA GLN A 217 -16.07 -3.56 6.14
C GLN A 217 -16.24 -2.79 4.83
N GLN A 218 -17.48 -2.75 4.34
CA GLN A 218 -17.86 -1.91 3.21
C GLN A 218 -18.49 -0.60 3.67
N TYR A 219 -18.21 0.46 2.94
CA TYR A 219 -18.70 1.81 3.15
C TYR A 219 -19.25 2.41 1.85
N GLY A 220 -20.52 2.79 1.85
CA GLY A 220 -21.20 3.45 0.73
C GLY A 220 -22.44 4.23 1.21
N GLU A 221 -23.09 4.93 0.29
CA GLU A 221 -24.23 5.81 0.59
C GLU A 221 -25.44 5.04 1.14
N SER A 222 -25.68 3.83 0.61
CA SER A 222 -26.71 2.88 1.09
C SER A 222 -26.38 2.24 2.44
N THR A 223 -25.16 2.38 2.94
CA THR A 223 -24.69 1.75 4.19
C THR A 223 -24.37 2.78 5.28
N ARG A 224 -24.71 4.06 5.09
CA ARG A 224 -24.54 5.07 6.14
C ARG A 224 -25.45 4.72 7.31
N PRO A 225 -24.96 4.71 8.56
CA PRO A 225 -25.83 4.63 9.71
C PRO A 225 -26.79 5.82 9.65
N PHE A 226 -28.10 5.56 9.55
CA PHE A 226 -29.12 6.58 9.67
C PHE A 226 -28.87 7.34 10.97
N THR A 227 -28.39 8.56 10.85
CA THR A 227 -28.35 9.47 11.99
C THR A 227 -29.78 9.93 12.18
N ALA A 228 -30.54 9.20 13.01
CA ALA A 228 -31.76 9.75 13.55
C ALA A 228 -31.37 10.95 14.43
N ILE A 229 -31.84 12.14 14.06
CA ILE A 229 -32.43 13.20 14.91
C ILE A 229 -32.44 14.51 14.11
N GLY A 230 -33.65 15.06 13.95
CA GLY A 230 -33.92 16.35 13.33
C GLY A 230 -35.43 16.54 13.21
N THR A 231 -36.05 16.85 14.33
CA THR A 231 -37.48 17.11 14.57
C THR A 231 -38.19 17.90 13.47
N THR A 232 -39.39 17.40 13.14
CA THR A 232 -40.59 18.06 12.64
C THR A 232 -40.53 19.60 12.55
N HIS A 233 -40.65 20.13 11.32
CA HIS A 233 -41.55 21.24 11.03
C HIS A 233 -42.16 21.03 9.65
N GLU A 234 -43.50 21.05 9.61
CA GLU A 234 -44.30 21.13 8.39
C GLU A 234 -43.88 22.32 7.53
N PRO A 235 -43.93 22.16 6.21
CA PRO A 235 -44.51 23.18 5.38
C PRO A 235 -45.76 22.66 4.69
N THR A 236 -46.78 23.49 4.78
CA THR A 236 -48.10 23.39 4.19
C THR A 236 -48.06 23.07 2.70
N SER A 237 -49.01 22.21 2.31
CA SER A 237 -49.40 21.83 0.96
C SER A 237 -49.34 22.96 -0.08
N MET A 238 -48.82 22.67 -1.27
CA MET A 238 -49.53 22.94 -2.53
C MET A 238 -49.26 21.86 -3.58
N THR A 239 -50.36 21.44 -4.20
CA THR A 239 -50.52 20.57 -5.36
C THR A 239 -49.82 21.09 -6.63
N THR A 240 -49.24 20.20 -7.46
CA THR A 240 -49.73 19.87 -8.83
C THR A 240 -48.74 18.99 -9.63
N ASN A 241 -49.31 17.93 -10.20
CA ASN A 241 -49.07 17.29 -11.51
C ASN A 241 -47.66 16.90 -12.01
N LEU A 242 -47.56 15.59 -12.17
CA LEU A 242 -46.73 14.77 -13.05
C LEU A 242 -46.38 15.39 -14.42
N CYS A 243 -45.08 15.45 -14.75
CA CYS A 243 -44.52 15.02 -16.03
C CYS A 243 -43.05 14.63 -15.88
N LYS A 244 -42.69 13.46 -16.43
CA LYS A 244 -41.34 12.90 -16.54
C LYS A 244 -40.38 13.93 -17.18
N GLN A 245 -39.36 14.34 -16.44
CA GLN A 245 -38.11 14.77 -17.06
C GLN A 245 -37.22 13.55 -17.26
N ILE A 246 -36.90 13.29 -18.52
CA ILE A 246 -35.75 12.45 -18.89
C ILE A 246 -34.53 13.31 -18.57
N VAL A 247 -33.91 13.07 -17.43
CA VAL A 247 -32.63 13.68 -17.07
C VAL A 247 -31.59 13.05 -18.00
N GLU A 248 -30.89 13.88 -18.77
CA GLU A 248 -29.68 13.49 -19.51
C GLU A 248 -28.76 12.67 -18.60
N PRO A 249 -28.00 11.67 -19.12
CA PRO A 249 -27.08 10.93 -18.28
C PRO A 249 -26.09 11.91 -17.65
N ALA A 250 -26.24 12.13 -16.34
CA ALA A 250 -25.41 13.02 -15.57
C ALA A 250 -23.95 12.62 -15.77
N VAL A 251 -23.18 13.51 -16.39
CA VAL A 251 -21.75 13.31 -16.57
C VAL A 251 -21.15 13.16 -15.17
N PRO A 252 -20.41 12.09 -14.88
CA PRO A 252 -19.87 11.87 -13.55
C PRO A 252 -18.85 12.97 -13.23
N GLU A 253 -19.23 13.83 -12.30
CA GLU A 253 -18.45 14.96 -11.82
C GLU A 253 -17.85 14.67 -10.44
N TRP A 254 -16.68 15.25 -10.18
CA TRP A 254 -16.06 15.24 -8.86
C TRP A 254 -16.85 16.08 -7.87
N SER A 255 -17.06 15.56 -6.68
CA SER A 255 -17.50 16.35 -5.54
C SER A 255 -16.47 17.43 -5.21
N VAL A 256 -16.91 18.46 -4.49
CA VAL A 256 -15.99 19.34 -3.77
C VAL A 256 -15.06 18.52 -2.87
N TRP A 257 -13.81 18.95 -2.79
CA TRP A 257 -12.83 18.35 -1.91
C TRP A 257 -13.26 18.46 -0.44
N SER A 258 -13.00 17.40 0.33
CA SER A 258 -13.10 17.43 1.78
C SER A 258 -12.12 18.46 2.37
N SER A 259 -12.35 18.82 3.64
CA SER A 259 -11.31 19.42 4.45
C SER A 259 -10.09 18.50 4.53
N TRP A 260 -8.91 19.09 4.70
CA TRP A 260 -7.69 18.34 4.91
C TRP A 260 -7.74 17.58 6.24
N SER A 261 -7.18 16.36 6.26
CA SER A 261 -7.00 15.60 7.49
C SER A 261 -6.04 16.33 8.45
N THR A 262 -6.01 15.88 9.70
CA THR A 262 -4.90 16.22 10.58
C THR A 262 -3.58 15.75 9.97
N CYS A 263 -2.51 16.46 10.28
CA CYS A 263 -1.21 16.15 9.76
C CYS A 263 -0.67 14.86 10.40
N SER A 264 -0.18 13.91 9.59
CA SER A 264 0.28 12.60 10.10
C SER A 264 1.55 12.66 10.98
N ARG A 265 2.21 13.83 11.05
CA ARG A 265 3.32 14.10 11.95
C ARG A 265 3.28 15.55 12.41
N GLU A 266 3.78 15.81 13.61
CA GLU A 266 3.68 17.13 14.24
C GLU A 266 4.80 18.10 13.81
N CYS A 267 5.88 17.61 13.20
CA CYS A 267 7.04 18.42 12.80
C CYS A 267 7.80 17.81 11.60
N GLY A 268 8.79 18.54 11.08
CA GLY A 268 9.81 18.10 10.12
C GLY A 268 9.45 18.19 8.64
N ALA A 269 8.35 18.84 8.26
CA ALA A 269 7.79 18.83 6.89
C ALA A 269 7.61 17.40 6.31
N CYS A 270 7.33 16.46 7.21
CA CYS A 270 7.29 15.04 6.91
C CYS A 270 5.94 14.39 7.22
N GLY A 271 5.04 15.17 7.81
CA GLY A 271 3.64 14.82 7.87
C GLY A 271 2.98 15.03 6.52
N LEU A 272 1.98 14.21 6.25
CA LEU A 272 1.07 14.35 5.13
C LEU A 272 -0.32 14.59 5.70
N GLU A 273 -1.00 15.56 5.13
CA GLU A 273 -2.45 15.71 5.29
C GLU A 273 -3.08 15.30 3.96
N THR A 274 -4.22 14.62 4.07
CA THR A 274 -4.92 14.03 2.95
C THR A 274 -6.29 14.64 2.86
N ARG A 275 -6.73 14.97 1.66
CA ARG A 275 -8.13 15.31 1.38
C ARG A 275 -8.66 14.40 0.29
N LEU A 276 -9.97 14.21 0.30
CA LEU A 276 -10.66 13.26 -0.55
C LEU A 276 -11.75 13.97 -1.35
N ARG A 277 -12.09 13.43 -2.50
CA ARG A 277 -13.27 13.80 -3.30
C ARG A 277 -13.91 12.52 -3.84
N SER A 278 -15.21 12.55 -4.03
CA SER A 278 -15.97 11.41 -4.53
C SER A 278 -16.46 11.71 -5.94
N CYS A 279 -16.32 10.76 -6.86
CA CYS A 279 -16.92 10.86 -8.17
C CYS A 279 -18.40 10.48 -8.05
N SER A 280 -19.29 11.23 -8.69
CA SER A 280 -20.73 10.93 -8.72
C SER A 280 -21.08 9.67 -9.55
N GLY A 281 -20.10 9.06 -10.22
CA GLY A 281 -20.23 7.78 -10.90
C GLY A 281 -18.95 6.93 -10.79
N PRO A 282 -18.76 5.94 -11.70
CA PRO A 282 -17.55 5.11 -11.73
C PRO A 282 -16.27 5.94 -11.78
N SER A 283 -15.30 5.64 -10.90
CA SER A 283 -14.04 6.37 -10.79
C SER A 283 -13.26 6.44 -12.12
N SER A 284 -13.47 5.48 -13.03
CA SER A 284 -12.86 5.43 -14.36
C SER A 284 -13.32 6.53 -15.32
N LEU A 285 -14.45 7.17 -15.04
CA LEU A 285 -15.01 8.24 -15.87
C LEU A 285 -14.62 9.65 -15.37
N CYS A 286 -14.17 9.76 -14.12
CA CYS A 286 -13.68 11.01 -13.55
C CYS A 286 -12.16 11.13 -13.75
N GLN A 287 -11.70 12.20 -14.41
CA GLN A 287 -10.26 12.39 -14.65
C GLN A 287 -9.51 12.88 -13.40
N GLY A 288 -8.43 12.19 -13.04
CA GLY A 288 -7.56 12.48 -11.89
C GLY A 288 -7.86 11.64 -10.64
N GLU A 289 -7.07 11.80 -9.58
CA GLU A 289 -7.17 10.95 -8.38
C GLU A 289 -8.33 11.35 -7.46
N SER A 290 -8.89 10.39 -6.73
CA SER A 290 -9.93 10.64 -5.70
C SER A 290 -9.36 11.15 -4.37
N TYR A 291 -8.04 11.14 -4.24
CA TYR A 291 -7.33 11.61 -3.07
C TYR A 291 -6.20 12.55 -3.48
N GLN A 292 -5.88 13.47 -2.59
CA GLN A 292 -4.73 14.34 -2.74
C GLN A 292 -3.99 14.40 -1.41
N HIS A 293 -2.66 14.30 -1.47
CA HIS A 293 -1.79 14.49 -0.33
C HIS A 293 -1.05 15.82 -0.47
N ARG A 294 -0.82 16.49 0.65
CA ARG A 294 0.19 17.55 0.73
C ARG A 294 1.01 17.42 2.00
N ARG A 295 2.24 17.92 1.96
CA ARG A 295 3.10 17.97 3.15
C ARG A 295 2.59 19.04 4.10
N CYS A 296 2.65 18.73 5.39
CA CYS A 296 2.18 19.58 6.47
C CYS A 296 3.21 19.63 7.61
N ASN A 297 3.00 20.57 8.54
CA ASN A 297 3.87 20.80 9.70
C ASN A 297 5.35 20.99 9.34
N ALA A 298 5.62 22.12 8.68
CA ALA A 298 6.96 22.53 8.25
C ALA A 298 7.83 23.12 9.38
N ILE A 299 7.47 22.91 10.65
CA ILE A 299 8.31 23.30 11.79
C ILE A 299 9.34 22.20 11.99
N PRO A 300 10.65 22.46 12.09
CA PRO A 300 11.66 21.44 12.34
C PRO A 300 11.37 20.65 13.61
N CYS A 301 11.65 19.34 13.59
CA CYS A 301 11.60 18.54 14.80
C CYS A 301 12.78 18.91 15.69
N ILE A 302 12.50 19.33 16.92
CA ILE A 302 13.49 19.72 17.93
C ILE A 302 13.54 18.62 19.00
N GLY A 303 14.74 18.16 19.34
CA GLY A 303 14.92 17.17 20.39
C GLY A 303 16.33 17.17 20.97
N ARG A 304 16.50 16.47 22.09
CA ARG A 304 17.80 16.17 22.68
C ARG A 304 18.21 14.76 22.31
N ALA A 305 19.39 14.60 21.74
CA ALA A 305 20.00 13.30 21.46
C ALA A 305 21.37 13.23 22.14
N THR A 306 21.88 12.02 22.37
CA THR A 306 23.27 11.80 22.72
C THR A 306 24.06 11.61 21.43
N CYS A 307 24.82 12.62 21.02
CA CYS A 307 25.70 12.55 19.86
C CYS A 307 27.07 12.00 20.29
N SER A 308 27.61 11.06 19.52
CA SER A 308 29.03 10.71 19.57
C SER A 308 29.74 11.49 18.47
N ASP A 309 30.56 12.48 18.82
CA ASP A 309 31.47 13.08 17.84
C ASP A 309 32.53 12.02 17.49
N ALA A 310 32.43 11.43 16.31
CA ALA A 310 33.60 10.81 15.70
C ALA A 310 34.48 11.96 15.19
N LEU A 311 35.46 12.37 15.99
CA LEU A 311 36.55 13.23 15.52
C LEU A 311 37.30 12.47 14.42
N PHE A 312 36.92 12.69 13.16
CA PHE A 312 37.80 12.39 12.03
C PHE A 312 39.01 13.32 12.18
N LEU A 313 40.10 12.80 12.75
CA LEU A 313 41.43 13.38 12.59
C LEU A 313 41.90 13.13 11.15
N ASP A 314 41.24 13.77 10.18
CA ASP A 314 41.77 13.86 8.82
C ASP A 314 42.70 15.07 8.73
N GLN A 315 43.87 14.96 9.36
CA GLN A 315 45.09 15.61 8.84
C GLN A 315 46.29 14.68 9.05
N PRO A 316 47.07 14.39 7.99
CA PRO A 316 48.34 13.66 8.13
C PRO A 316 49.36 14.54 8.83
N CYS A 317 49.93 14.07 9.94
CA CYS A 317 51.15 14.64 10.49
C CYS A 317 52.30 14.35 9.51
N SER A 318 52.90 15.42 8.97
CA SER A 318 54.13 15.35 8.22
C SER A 318 55.31 15.02 9.14
N HIS A 319 56.20 14.15 8.63
CA HIS A 319 57.54 13.78 9.11
C HIS A 319 57.72 12.83 10.31
N ASN A 320 58.13 11.60 9.99
CA ASN A 320 59.08 10.74 10.71
C ASN A 320 58.73 10.16 12.09
N SER A 321 57.54 9.57 12.27
CA SER A 321 57.41 8.38 13.15
C SER A 321 56.09 7.65 12.90
N MET A 322 56.16 6.34 12.62
CA MET A 322 54.99 5.47 12.61
C MET A 322 54.44 5.35 14.03
N GLN A 323 53.32 6.01 14.31
CA GLN A 323 52.46 5.66 15.44
C GLN A 323 51.07 5.32 14.91
N ILE A 324 50.71 4.04 15.02
CA ILE A 324 49.40 3.53 14.65
C ILE A 324 48.46 3.81 15.83
N CYS A 325 47.45 4.66 15.64
CA CYS A 325 46.40 4.88 16.63
C CYS A 325 45.56 3.60 16.77
N SER A 326 45.53 3.02 17.97
CA SER A 326 44.95 1.69 18.23
C SER A 326 43.54 1.71 18.85
N SER A 327 42.93 2.86 19.12
CA SER A 327 41.52 2.91 19.55
C SER A 327 40.82 4.26 19.29
N ILE A 328 39.50 4.17 19.08
CA ILE A 328 38.57 5.30 19.05
C ILE A 328 38.08 5.53 20.48
N ASP A 329 38.30 6.71 21.04
CA ASP A 329 37.72 7.12 22.32
C ASP A 329 36.42 7.91 22.07
N SER A 330 35.27 7.28 22.29
CA SER A 330 33.95 7.86 22.02
C SER A 330 33.35 8.49 23.28
N LYS A 331 33.62 9.76 23.55
CA LYS A 331 32.88 10.50 24.58
C LYS A 331 31.56 11.03 24.01
N SER A 332 30.44 10.48 24.50
CA SER A 332 29.09 10.95 24.14
C SER A 332 28.77 12.27 24.83
N ARG A 333 28.25 13.27 24.09
CA ARG A 333 27.72 14.52 24.66
C ARG A 333 26.25 14.70 24.26
N PRO A 334 25.41 15.27 25.14
CA PRO A 334 24.05 15.66 24.76
C PRO A 334 24.10 16.83 23.77
N CYS A 335 23.40 16.70 22.66
CA CYS A 335 23.28 17.67 21.58
C CYS A 335 21.80 17.99 21.36
N GLU A 336 21.47 19.26 21.14
CA GLU A 336 20.16 19.66 20.65
C GLU A 336 20.19 19.62 19.12
N PHE A 337 19.23 18.90 18.52
CA PHE A 337 19.11 18.81 17.07
C PHE A 337 17.81 19.47 16.61
N SER A 338 17.90 20.13 15.45
CA SER A 338 16.76 20.61 14.68
C SER A 338 16.79 19.91 13.34
N SER A 339 15.79 19.07 13.04
CA SER A 339 15.78 18.22 11.85
C SER A 339 14.54 18.39 10.99
N CYS A 340 14.74 18.32 9.68
CA CYS A 340 13.72 18.32 8.64
C CYS A 340 13.90 17.08 7.77
N CYS A 341 12.81 16.52 7.23
CA CYS A 341 12.95 15.44 6.28
C CYS A 341 13.45 15.95 4.94
N LYS A 342 14.47 15.27 4.40
CA LYS A 342 14.98 15.55 3.05
C LYS A 342 13.83 15.49 2.02
N PRO A 343 13.81 16.38 1.01
CA PRO A 343 14.86 17.33 0.62
C PRO A 343 14.89 18.66 1.42
N TYR A 344 14.10 18.80 2.48
CA TYR A 344 13.98 20.06 3.23
C TYR A 344 15.07 20.19 4.29
N GLU A 345 15.54 21.42 4.49
CA GLU A 345 16.52 21.78 5.52
C GLU A 345 15.95 22.84 6.46
N PRO A 346 16.36 22.85 7.73
CA PRO A 346 15.91 23.85 8.69
C PRO A 346 16.51 25.21 8.34
N VAL A 347 15.70 26.10 7.77
CA VAL A 347 16.05 27.48 7.42
C VAL A 347 15.15 28.41 8.22
N ARG A 348 15.75 29.22 9.11
CA ARG A 348 15.03 30.21 9.94
C ARG A 348 13.82 29.61 10.70
N GLY A 349 14.01 28.43 11.30
CA GLY A 349 12.95 27.76 12.10
C GLY A 349 11.82 27.14 11.28
N ARG A 350 11.97 27.00 9.95
CA ARG A 350 11.07 26.24 9.07
C ARG A 350 11.85 25.29 8.17
N CYS A 351 11.25 24.16 7.85
CA CYS A 351 11.76 23.22 6.86
C CYS A 351 11.47 23.75 5.46
N GLN A 352 12.51 24.12 4.71
CA GLN A 352 12.41 24.66 3.35
C GLN A 352 13.21 23.82 2.36
N LEU A 353 12.73 23.73 1.12
CA LEU A 353 13.46 23.12 0.01
C LEU A 353 14.71 23.95 -0.27
N ARG A 354 15.86 23.29 -0.41
CA ARG A 354 17.12 23.94 -0.78
C ARG A 354 16.94 24.65 -2.12
N GLN A 355 17.12 25.98 -2.16
CA GLN A 355 17.04 26.73 -3.41
C GLN A 355 18.14 26.24 -4.36
N GLY A 356 17.71 25.64 -5.47
CA GLY A 356 18.57 24.91 -6.42
C GLY A 356 17.83 23.84 -7.24
N PHE A 357 16.62 23.44 -6.82
CA PHE A 357 15.72 22.62 -7.65
C PHE A 357 14.38 23.34 -7.79
N SER A 358 14.25 24.14 -8.85
CA SER A 358 12.94 24.50 -9.40
C SER A 358 12.33 23.23 -10.00
N GLY A 359 11.35 22.68 -9.31
CA GLY A 359 10.48 21.66 -9.87
C GLY A 359 9.53 22.30 -10.87
N ASP A 360 9.66 21.90 -12.13
CA ASP A 360 8.52 21.75 -13.03
C ASP A 360 8.63 20.34 -13.62
N THR A 361 7.47 19.69 -13.78
CA THR A 361 7.24 18.30 -14.22
C THR A 361 7.65 17.18 -13.26
N LEU A 362 6.67 16.70 -12.47
CA LEU A 362 5.96 15.45 -12.77
C LEU A 362 4.65 15.38 -11.99
#